data_AF-A0A0R1VQ06-F1
#
_entry.id   AF-A0A0R1VQ06-F1
#
_cell.length_a   1.000
_cell.length_b   1.000
_cell.length_c   1.000
_cell.angle_alpha   90.00
_cell.angle_beta   90.00
_cell.angle_gamma   90.00
#
_symmetry.space_group_name_H-M   'P 1'
#
loop_
_entity.id
_entity.type
_entity.pdbx_description
1 polymer ?
#
loop_
_entity_poly.entity_id
_entity_poly.type
_entity_poly.pdbx_seq_one_letter_code
_entity_poly.pdbx_strand_id
1 'polypeptide(L)'
;MFSQNDWTKNRDALRIFGNAMKYFDKSVRRTLMQSVLRTYKNINNFSDREIIRIATICVNYLFNIDDKHDFQDKEVEQIFLLLKSLEPIPAFLMYKLLGKFYLAVSKGQKEDAEEIKNVLRMTGYTEVAQRLEI
;
A
#
# COMPACT_ATOMS: atom_id res chain seq x y z
N MET A 1 -4.82 -22.29 4.21
CA MET A 1 -4.63 -21.16 5.15
C MET A 1 -5.56 -19.99 4.83
N PHE A 2 -5.63 -19.52 3.58
CA PHE A 2 -6.58 -18.47 3.14
C PHE A 2 -7.97 -18.97 2.76
N SER A 3 -8.26 -20.26 2.93
CA SER A 3 -9.53 -20.93 2.58
C SER A 3 -10.66 -20.72 3.62
N GLN A 4 -10.44 -19.92 4.67
CA GLN A 4 -11.48 -19.54 5.61
C GLN A 4 -12.16 -18.23 5.14
N ASN A 5 -13.49 -18.18 5.22
CA ASN A 5 -14.34 -17.07 4.74
C ASN A 5 -14.09 -15.69 5.39
N ASP A 6 -13.13 -15.56 6.30
CA ASP A 6 -12.81 -14.33 7.03
C ASP A 6 -11.30 -14.18 7.33
N TRP A 7 -10.43 -14.73 6.48
CA TRP A 7 -8.98 -14.73 6.74
C TRP A 7 -8.40 -13.33 7.00
N THR A 8 -9.01 -12.27 6.44
CA THR A 8 -8.61 -10.88 6.66
C THR A 8 -8.83 -10.41 8.09
N LYS A 9 -9.69 -11.06 8.88
CA LYS A 9 -9.86 -10.81 10.32
C LYS A 9 -8.84 -11.57 11.17
N ASN A 10 -8.17 -12.58 10.60
CA ASN A 10 -7.13 -13.32 11.29
C ASN A 10 -5.81 -12.56 11.21
N ARG A 11 -5.34 -12.07 12.36
CA ARG A 11 -4.06 -11.35 12.49
C ARG A 11 -2.88 -12.06 11.85
N ASP A 12 -2.75 -13.36 12.08
CA ASP A 12 -1.56 -14.10 11.67
C ASP A 12 -1.60 -14.38 10.16
N ALA A 13 -2.79 -14.56 9.59
CA ALA A 13 -2.97 -14.64 8.15
C ALA A 13 -2.62 -13.30 7.45
N LEU A 14 -3.05 -12.16 7.99
CA LEU A 14 -2.63 -10.84 7.50
C LEU A 14 -1.11 -10.64 7.61
N ARG A 15 -0.50 -11.08 8.71
CA ARG A 15 0.96 -11.01 8.90
C ARG A 15 1.71 -11.83 7.86
N ILE A 16 1.23 -13.04 7.58
CA ILE A 16 1.80 -13.91 6.55
C ILE A 16 1.66 -13.27 5.17
N PHE A 17 0.48 -12.76 4.82
CA PHE A 17 0.30 -12.02 3.57
C PHE A 17 1.27 -10.84 3.47
N GLY A 18 1.31 -9.98 4.50
CA GLY A 18 2.16 -8.80 4.55
C GLY A 18 3.65 -9.05 4.36
N ASN A 19 4.15 -10.18 4.88
CA ASN A 19 5.57 -10.52 4.85
C ASN A 19 5.96 -11.42 3.65
N ALA A 20 5.03 -12.25 3.17
CA ALA A 20 5.31 -13.26 2.15
C ALA A 20 4.78 -12.89 0.76
N MET A 21 4.08 -11.77 0.59
CA MET A 21 3.43 -11.40 -0.69
C MET A 21 4.36 -11.42 -1.90
N LYS A 22 5.65 -11.12 -1.74
CA LYS A 22 6.64 -11.15 -2.83
C LYS A 22 6.87 -12.55 -3.41
N TYR A 23 6.48 -13.60 -2.69
CA TYR A 23 6.58 -14.99 -3.12
C TYR A 23 5.27 -15.53 -3.70
N PHE A 24 4.19 -14.74 -3.71
CA PHE A 24 2.92 -15.14 -4.30
C PHE A 24 2.87 -14.76 -5.76
N ASP A 25 2.26 -15.64 -6.56
CA ASP A 25 1.90 -15.31 -7.93
C ASP A 25 1.04 -14.05 -7.96
N LYS A 26 1.25 -13.23 -8.99
CA LYS A 26 0.56 -11.94 -9.16
C LYS A 26 -0.95 -12.03 -9.01
N SER A 27 -1.59 -13.04 -9.60
CA SER A 27 -3.05 -13.24 -9.51
C SER A 27 -3.52 -13.55 -8.09
N VAL A 28 -2.75 -14.33 -7.34
CA VAL A 28 -3.02 -14.67 -5.93
C VAL A 28 -2.83 -13.43 -5.06
N ARG A 29 -1.70 -12.72 -5.23
CA ARG A 29 -1.40 -11.49 -4.51
C ARG A 29 -2.52 -10.46 -4.69
N ARG A 30 -2.98 -10.28 -5.93
CA ARG A 30 -4.12 -9.41 -6.30
C ARG A 30 -5.41 -9.82 -5.61
N THR A 31 -5.79 -11.09 -5.70
CA THR A 31 -7.02 -11.62 -5.07
C THR A 31 -7.02 -11.41 -3.55
N LEU A 32 -5.88 -11.64 -2.90
CA LEU A 32 -5.72 -11.42 -1.47
C LEU A 32 -5.81 -9.93 -1.11
N MET A 33 -5.18 -9.05 -1.89
CA MET A 33 -5.26 -7.61 -1.67
C MET A 33 -6.67 -7.06 -1.83
N GLN A 34 -7.41 -7.50 -2.85
CA GLN A 34 -8.82 -7.14 -3.02
C GLN A 34 -9.68 -7.57 -1.84
N SER A 35 -9.37 -8.72 -1.23
CA SER A 35 -10.04 -9.15 0.00
C SER A 35 -9.76 -8.19 1.17
N VAL A 36 -8.50 -7.74 1.32
CA VAL A 36 -8.11 -6.74 2.32
C VAL A 36 -8.86 -5.42 2.09
N LEU A 37 -8.85 -4.88 0.86
CA LEU A 37 -9.53 -3.62 0.52
C LEU A 37 -11.03 -3.69 0.81
N ARG A 38 -11.68 -4.81 0.50
CA ARG A 38 -13.11 -5.01 0.78
C ARG A 38 -13.42 -5.04 2.27
N THR A 39 -12.62 -5.74 3.07
CA THR A 39 -12.82 -5.84 4.53
C THR A 39 -12.59 -4.50 5.22
N TYR A 40 -11.57 -3.76 4.79
CA TYR A 40 -11.10 -2.55 5.47
C TYR A 40 -11.52 -1.24 4.79
N LYS A 41 -12.50 -1.24 3.88
CA LYS A 41 -12.95 -0.03 3.15
C LYS A 41 -13.23 1.20 4.04
N ASN A 42 -13.69 0.97 5.27
CA ASN A 42 -13.93 1.99 6.31
C ASN A 42 -12.88 1.86 7.42
N ILE A 43 -11.61 1.97 7.05
CA ILE A 43 -10.45 1.63 7.91
C ILE A 43 -10.43 2.38 9.25
N ASN A 44 -10.99 3.60 9.31
CA ASN A 44 -11.04 4.40 10.54
C ASN A 44 -11.99 3.84 11.61
N ASN A 45 -12.80 2.82 11.30
CA ASN A 45 -13.66 2.14 12.28
C ASN A 45 -12.91 1.04 13.07
N PHE A 46 -11.64 0.80 12.76
CA PHE A 46 -10.82 -0.25 13.37
C PHE A 46 -9.83 0.34 14.38
N SER A 47 -9.20 -0.52 15.18
CA SER A 47 -8.19 -0.07 16.14
C SER A 47 -6.93 0.46 15.43
N ASP A 48 -6.20 1.40 16.04
CA ASP A 48 -4.95 1.94 15.49
C ASP A 48 -3.96 0.85 15.07
N ARG A 49 -3.89 -0.23 15.87
CA ARG A 49 -3.02 -1.37 15.58
C ARG A 49 -3.42 -2.10 14.30
N GLU A 50 -4.70 -2.22 14.03
CA GLU A 50 -5.20 -2.79 12.78
C GLU A 50 -4.97 -1.83 11.62
N ILE A 51 -5.27 -0.54 11.80
CA ILE A 51 -5.04 0.50 10.80
C ILE A 51 -3.58 0.48 10.33
N ILE A 52 -2.61 0.53 11.26
CA ILE A 52 -1.17 0.48 10.95
C ILE A 52 -0.80 -0.78 10.18
N ARG A 53 -1.35 -1.94 10.57
CA ARG A 53 -1.08 -3.21 9.88
C ARG A 53 -1.59 -3.17 8.45
N ILE A 54 -2.81 -2.71 8.23
CA ILE A 54 -3.39 -2.65 6.89
C ILE A 54 -2.70 -1.61 6.03
N ALA A 55 -2.34 -0.44 6.58
CA ALA A 55 -1.56 0.57 5.88
C ALA A 55 -0.18 0.04 5.46
N THR A 56 0.47 -0.73 6.35
CA THR A 56 1.75 -1.41 6.04
C THR A 56 1.58 -2.45 4.93
N ILE A 57 0.53 -3.28 4.98
CA ILE A 57 0.22 -4.24 3.91
C ILE A 57 -0.02 -3.53 2.58
N CYS A 58 -0.75 -2.41 2.58
CA CYS A 58 -1.00 -1.61 1.38
C CYS A 58 0.31 -1.09 0.77
N VAL A 59 1.20 -0.48 1.57
CA VAL A 59 2.47 0.02 1.08
C VAL A 59 3.38 -1.12 0.60
N ASN A 60 3.44 -2.23 1.33
CA ASN A 60 4.20 -3.41 0.89
C ASN A 60 3.66 -3.94 -0.45
N TYR A 61 2.34 -3.96 -0.63
CA TYR A 61 1.74 -4.40 -1.88
C TYR A 61 2.17 -3.52 -3.05
N LEU A 62 2.08 -2.19 -2.89
CA LEU A 62 2.52 -1.22 -3.89
C LEU A 62 4.02 -1.36 -4.19
N PHE A 63 4.84 -1.66 -3.18
CA PHE A 63 6.27 -1.87 -3.33
C PHE A 63 6.65 -3.15 -4.10
N ASN A 64 5.75 -4.14 -4.13
CA ASN A 64 5.96 -5.41 -4.83
C ASN A 64 5.12 -5.49 -6.12
N ILE A 65 4.79 -4.36 -6.74
CA ILE A 65 4.25 -4.34 -8.10
C ILE A 65 5.44 -4.50 -9.06
N ASP A 66 5.46 -5.62 -9.78
CA ASP A 66 6.62 -6.07 -10.57
C ASP A 66 6.72 -5.40 -11.95
N ASP A 67 5.60 -5.05 -12.58
CA ASP A 67 5.56 -4.39 -13.89
C ASP A 67 4.81 -3.06 -13.80
N LYS A 68 5.37 -2.02 -14.41
CA LYS A 68 4.70 -0.71 -14.43
C LYS A 68 3.36 -0.72 -15.18
N HIS A 69 3.16 -1.66 -16.11
CA HIS A 69 1.88 -1.87 -16.78
C HIS A 69 0.81 -2.40 -15.81
N ASP A 70 1.21 -2.96 -14.66
CA ASP A 70 0.29 -3.42 -13.61
C ASP A 70 -0.19 -2.28 -12.71
N PHE A 71 0.42 -1.10 -12.82
CA PHE A 71 -0.11 0.10 -12.21
C PHE A 71 -1.40 0.60 -12.90
N GLN A 72 -1.78 0.07 -14.07
CA GLN A 72 -2.99 0.51 -14.80
C GLN A 72 -4.31 0.13 -14.11
N ASP A 73 -4.24 -0.53 -12.96
CA ASP A 73 -5.40 -1.06 -12.26
C ASP A 73 -6.00 -0.08 -11.25
N LYS A 74 -7.34 -0.06 -11.22
CA LYS A 74 -8.19 0.56 -10.18
C LYS A 74 -7.73 0.24 -8.74
N GLU A 75 -6.94 -0.81 -8.54
CA GLU A 75 -6.37 -1.19 -7.25
C GLU A 75 -5.41 -0.16 -6.67
N VAL A 76 -4.51 0.43 -7.46
CA VAL A 76 -3.58 1.46 -6.96
C VAL A 76 -4.37 2.67 -6.47
N GLU A 77 -5.40 3.06 -7.22
CA GLU A 77 -6.30 4.14 -6.83
C GLU A 77 -7.13 3.78 -5.59
N GLN A 78 -7.63 2.55 -5.46
CA GLN A 78 -8.33 2.09 -4.25
C GLN A 78 -7.42 2.10 -3.02
N ILE A 79 -6.18 1.63 -3.16
CA ILE A 79 -5.19 1.67 -2.08
C ILE A 79 -4.89 3.12 -1.71
N PHE A 80 -4.66 4.00 -2.69
CA PHE A 80 -4.45 5.41 -2.42
C PHE A 80 -5.64 6.04 -1.69
N LEU A 81 -6.87 5.79 -2.12
CA LEU A 81 -8.07 6.32 -1.47
C LEU A 81 -8.20 5.82 -0.03
N LEU A 82 -7.87 4.55 0.22
CA LEU A 82 -7.84 3.98 1.56
C LEU A 82 -6.77 4.66 2.44
N LEU A 83 -5.55 4.83 1.94
CA LEU A 83 -4.47 5.48 2.69
C LEU A 83 -4.74 6.98 2.90
N LYS A 84 -5.37 7.64 1.92
CA LYS A 84 -5.77 9.05 2.00
C LYS A 84 -6.83 9.28 3.08
N SER A 85 -7.72 8.31 3.32
CA SER A 85 -8.80 8.43 4.30
C SER A 85 -8.34 8.31 5.76
N LEU A 86 -7.12 7.81 5.99
CA LEU A 86 -6.50 7.79 7.32
C LEU A 86 -6.50 9.19 7.95
N GLU A 87 -6.51 9.26 9.28
CA GLU A 87 -6.42 10.55 9.98
C GLU A 87 -5.13 11.31 9.59
N PRO A 88 -5.15 12.65 9.55
CA PRO A 88 -3.99 13.47 9.21
C PRO A 88 -3.03 13.64 10.41
N ILE A 89 -2.65 12.53 11.04
CA ILE A 89 -1.71 12.50 12.17
C ILE A 89 -0.30 12.08 11.71
N PRO A 90 0.77 12.49 12.42
CA PRO A 90 2.15 12.18 12.03
C PRO A 90 2.42 10.69 11.79
N ALA A 91 1.79 9.80 12.58
CA ALA A 91 1.93 8.35 12.47
C ALA A 91 1.52 7.80 11.09
N PHE A 92 0.68 8.51 10.33
CA PHE A 92 0.19 8.07 9.02
C PHE A 92 0.80 8.81 7.82
N LEU A 93 1.67 9.79 8.07
CA LEU A 93 2.24 10.65 7.03
C LEU A 93 2.94 9.83 5.94
N MET A 94 3.79 8.88 6.32
CA MET A 94 4.56 8.08 5.37
C MET A 94 3.67 7.19 4.50
N TYR A 95 2.63 6.56 5.07
CA TYR A 95 1.71 5.73 4.29
C TYR A 95 0.95 6.57 3.24
N LYS A 96 0.48 7.76 3.64
CA LYS A 96 -0.19 8.71 2.74
C LYS A 96 0.74 9.17 1.61
N LEU A 97 1.97 9.54 1.95
CA LEU A 97 2.96 10.03 1.00
C LEU A 97 3.31 8.96 -0.04
N LEU A 98 3.58 7.73 0.41
CA LEU A 98 3.87 6.60 -0.49
C LEU A 98 2.66 6.22 -1.35
N GLY A 99 1.43 6.25 -0.80
CA GLY A 99 0.22 6.06 -1.58
C GLY A 99 0.07 7.08 -2.71
N LYS A 100 0.36 8.37 -2.44
CA LYS A 100 0.35 9.43 -3.46
C LYS A 100 1.48 9.24 -4.49
N PHE A 101 2.67 8.80 -4.07
CA PHE A 101 3.77 8.47 -4.99
C PHE A 101 3.36 7.40 -6.01
N TYR A 102 2.85 6.26 -5.55
CA TYR A 102 2.48 5.18 -6.45
C TYR A 102 1.29 5.52 -7.34
N LEU A 103 0.36 6.37 -6.88
CA LEU A 103 -0.69 6.92 -7.74
C LEU A 103 -0.13 7.83 -8.84
N ALA A 104 0.88 8.65 -8.53
CA ALA A 104 1.51 9.52 -9.51
C ALA A 104 2.22 8.68 -10.59
N VAL A 105 2.99 7.66 -10.17
CA VAL A 105 3.62 6.69 -11.08
C VAL A 105 2.57 5.99 -11.95
N SER A 106 1.46 5.53 -11.36
CA SER A 106 0.39 4.85 -12.11
C SER A 106 -0.30 5.72 -13.14
N LYS A 107 -0.35 7.04 -12.91
CA LYS A 107 -0.97 8.03 -13.80
C LYS A 107 0.04 8.67 -14.77
N GLY A 108 1.30 8.22 -14.77
CA GLY A 108 2.36 8.81 -15.59
C GLY A 108 2.76 10.24 -15.17
N GLN A 109 2.39 10.65 -13.96
CA GLN A 109 2.66 11.98 -13.39
C GLN A 109 4.08 12.01 -12.80
N LYS A 110 5.08 12.02 -13.68
CA LYS A 110 6.50 11.90 -13.28
C LYS A 110 6.98 13.05 -12.40
N GLU A 111 6.49 14.27 -12.64
CA GLU A 111 6.85 15.46 -11.85
C GLU A 111 6.37 15.33 -10.40
N ASP A 112 5.09 15.01 -10.18
CA ASP A 112 4.53 14.70 -8.86
C ASP A 112 5.32 13.61 -8.13
N ALA A 113 5.68 12.53 -8.83
CA ALA A 113 6.42 11.42 -8.25
C ALA A 113 7.85 11.84 -7.82
N GLU A 114 8.52 12.66 -8.62
CA GLU A 114 9.87 13.14 -8.31
C GLU A 114 9.86 14.21 -7.22
N GLU A 115 8.84 15.06 -7.14
CA GLU A 115 8.65 16.00 -6.02
C GLU A 115 8.55 15.24 -4.69
N ILE A 116 7.81 14.14 -4.65
CA ILE A 116 7.72 13.30 -3.45
C ILE A 116 9.07 12.67 -3.11
N LYS A 117 9.81 12.17 -4.10
CA LYS A 117 11.18 11.68 -3.89
C LYS A 117 12.11 12.77 -3.36
N ASN A 118 11.96 14.00 -3.81
CA ASN A 118 12.72 15.14 -3.29
C ASN A 118 12.39 15.44 -1.83
N VAL A 119 11.10 15.46 -1.45
CA VAL A 119 10.68 15.62 -0.04
C VAL A 119 11.32 14.54 0.83
N LEU A 120 11.32 13.28 0.39
CA LEU A 120 11.98 12.19 1.11
C LEU A 120 13.49 12.42 1.28
N ARG A 121 14.19 12.83 0.21
CA ARG A 121 15.64 13.14 0.28
C ARG A 121 15.91 14.30 1.25
N MET A 122 15.16 15.39 1.16
CA MET A 122 15.33 16.59 2.00
C MET A 122 15.09 16.31 3.49
N THR A 123 14.25 15.32 3.80
CA THR A 123 13.90 14.94 5.17
C THR A 123 14.75 13.80 5.72
N GLY A 124 15.78 13.36 4.99
CA GLY A 124 16.74 12.35 5.42
C GLY A 124 16.39 10.90 5.03
N TYR A 125 15.32 10.67 4.27
CA TYR A 125 14.90 9.35 3.77
C TYR A 125 15.47 9.03 2.38
N THR A 126 16.75 9.37 2.14
CA THR A 126 17.40 9.22 0.83
C THR A 126 17.37 7.77 0.33
N GLU A 127 17.62 6.79 1.19
CA GLU A 127 17.59 5.37 0.82
C GLU A 127 16.19 4.91 0.38
N VAL A 128 15.15 5.41 1.05
CA VAL A 128 13.76 5.13 0.65
C VAL A 128 13.50 5.72 -0.72
N ALA A 129 13.88 6.99 -0.95
CA ALA A 129 13.70 7.65 -2.23
C ALA A 129 14.44 6.94 -3.39
N GLN A 130 15.64 6.39 -3.15
CA GLN A 130 16.40 5.66 -4.16
C GLN A 130 15.72 4.36 -4.60
N ARG A 131 15.02 3.68 -3.68
CA ARG A 131 14.30 2.42 -3.96
C ARG A 131 12.96 2.62 -4.67
N LEU A 132 12.49 3.87 -4.78
CA LEU A 132 11.24 4.20 -5.48
C LEU A 132 11.51 4.48 -6.95
N GLU A 133 10.96 3.64 -7.83
CA GLU A 133 11.11 3.75 -9.27
C GLU A 133 9.98 4.56 -9.91
N ILE A 134 10.33 5.45 -10.86
CA ILE A 134 9.41 6.23 -11.71
C ILE A 134 9.48 5.71 -13.13
#